data_AF-A0A355ULC9-F1
#
_entry.id   AF-A0A355ULC9-F1
#
_cell.length_a   1.000
_cell.length_b   1.000
_cell.length_c   1.000
_cell.angle_alpha   90.00
_cell.angle_beta   90.00
_cell.angle_gamma   90.00
#
_symmetry.space_group_name_H-M   'P 1'
#
loop_
_entity.id
_entity.type
_entity.pdbx_description
1 polymer ?
#
loop_
_entity_poly.entity_id
_entity_poly.type
_entity_poly.pdbx_seq_one_letter_code
_entity_poly.pdbx_strand_id
1 'polypeptide(L)'
;MRIKEIPHERSLKMLNNIKLKDMKYWYLLIVILPLILLSCSKKDKHERSLNNTGLDIQKLREDVLYRGDFDAYTSLRIECFDYPPGELLPYAIIMENKYNDSSFCMDIYQSIEQIYYDVHSDYIDEQTAKMAIENLEKAAKKGIDGAISQLNSIPKNNKNLTYKEKFKYAMEN
;
A
#
# COMPACT_ATOMS: atom_id res chain seq x y z
N MET A 1 -11.14 82.74 26.63
CA MET A 1 -10.81 81.35 26.25
C MET A 1 -9.32 81.32 25.89
N ARG A 2 -8.42 80.92 26.80
CA ARG A 2 -6.98 80.80 26.50
C ARG A 2 -6.68 79.39 26.04
N ILE A 3 -6.29 79.24 24.79
CA ILE A 3 -5.74 78.00 24.26
C ILE A 3 -4.39 77.80 24.96
N LYS A 4 -4.26 76.75 25.79
CA LYS A 4 -2.97 76.36 26.36
C LYS A 4 -2.13 75.78 25.23
N GLU A 5 -1.17 76.56 24.74
CA GLU A 5 -0.15 76.05 23.83
C GLU A 5 0.66 74.96 24.54
N ILE A 6 0.67 73.77 23.96
CA ILE A 6 1.53 72.68 24.43
C ILE A 6 2.96 73.07 24.05
N PRO A 7 3.90 73.16 25.01
CA PRO A 7 5.26 73.58 24.72
C PRO A 7 5.89 72.64 23.69
N HIS A 8 6.51 73.22 22.65
CA HIS A 8 7.05 72.55 21.47
C HIS A 8 7.96 71.35 21.79
N GLU A 9 8.68 71.40 22.92
CA GLU A 9 9.54 70.30 23.36
C GLU A 9 8.74 69.06 23.81
N ARG A 10 7.53 69.26 24.34
CA ARG A 10 6.64 68.18 24.81
C ARG A 10 5.93 67.49 23.65
N SER A 11 5.56 68.24 22.60
CA SER A 11 4.99 67.67 21.37
C SER A 11 6.03 66.85 20.60
N LEU A 12 7.29 67.30 20.53
CA LEU A 12 8.39 66.54 19.92
C LEU A 12 8.69 65.23 20.66
N LYS A 13 8.71 65.23 22.00
CA LYS A 13 8.89 64.00 22.81
C LYS A 13 7.74 63.00 22.61
N MET A 14 6.50 63.48 22.49
CA MET A 14 5.34 62.62 22.19
C MET A 14 5.41 62.03 20.78
N LEU A 15 5.74 62.83 19.75
CA LEU A 15 5.90 62.37 18.37
C LEU A 15 7.02 61.32 18.23
N ASN A 16 8.16 61.53 18.91
CA ASN A 16 9.26 60.57 18.91
C ASN A 16 8.87 59.27 19.60
N ASN A 17 8.14 59.32 20.72
CA ASN A 17 7.67 58.11 21.39
C ASN A 17 6.65 57.33 20.56
N ILE A 18 5.76 58.00 19.82
CA ILE A 18 4.81 57.35 18.89
C ILE A 18 5.58 56.69 17.74
N LYS A 19 6.49 57.42 17.08
CA LYS A 19 7.34 56.86 16.01
C LYS A 19 8.18 55.67 16.48
N LEU A 20 8.74 55.74 17.69
CA LEU A 20 9.56 54.66 18.25
C LEU A 20 8.71 53.44 18.62
N LYS A 21 7.47 53.65 19.09
CA LYS A 21 6.53 52.58 19.39
C LYS A 21 6.06 51.89 18.10
N ASP A 22 5.74 52.67 17.07
CA ASP A 22 5.35 52.17 15.76
C ASP A 22 6.50 51.41 15.08
N MET A 23 7.74 51.93 15.11
CA MET A 23 8.91 51.20 14.61
C MET A 23 9.16 49.87 15.33
N LYS A 24 8.92 49.80 16.65
CA LYS A 24 9.05 48.55 17.44
C LYS A 24 7.97 47.52 17.06
N TYR A 25 6.73 47.95 16.82
CA TYR A 25 5.67 47.06 16.35
C TYR A 25 5.92 46.55 14.93
N TRP A 26 6.45 47.40 14.04
CA TRP A 26 6.85 47.00 12.70
C TRP A 26 8.02 46.01 12.71
N TYR A 27 9.01 46.22 13.59
CA TYR A 27 10.11 45.26 13.79
C TYR A 27 9.61 43.90 14.30
N LEU A 28 8.69 43.89 15.28
CA LEU A 28 8.04 42.67 15.75
C LEU A 28 7.27 41.94 14.63
N LEU A 29 6.54 42.67 13.78
CA LEU A 29 5.84 42.11 12.62
C LEU A 29 6.82 41.50 11.61
N ILE A 30 7.92 42.19 11.28
CA ILE A 30 8.93 41.71 10.31
C ILE A 30 9.67 40.47 10.81
N VAL A 31 9.88 40.33 12.13
CA VAL A 31 10.59 39.17 12.71
C VAL A 31 9.65 37.97 12.93
N ILE A 32 8.40 38.21 13.35
CA ILE A 32 7.44 37.13 13.67
C ILE A 32 6.79 36.55 12.41
N LEU A 33 6.52 37.36 11.39
CA LEU A 33 5.85 36.92 10.15
C LEU A 33 6.63 35.81 9.39
N PRO A 34 7.97 35.88 9.21
CA PRO A 34 8.71 34.78 8.58
C PRO A 34 8.80 33.52 9.44
N LEU A 35 8.74 33.62 10.78
CA LEU A 35 8.71 32.45 11.68
C LEU A 35 7.40 31.67 11.56
N ILE A 36 6.27 32.35 11.31
CA ILE A 36 4.97 31.72 11.06
C ILE A 36 4.94 31.02 9.69
N LEU A 37 5.58 31.63 8.68
CA LEU A 37 5.64 31.06 7.32
C LEU A 37 6.58 29.84 7.22
N LEU A 38 7.64 29.77 8.03
CA LEU A 38 8.54 28.60 8.09
C LEU A 38 7.96 27.42 8.88
N SER A 39 6.99 27.66 9.76
CA SER A 39 6.30 26.60 10.52
C SER A 39 5.27 25.83 9.67
N CYS A 40 4.92 26.35 8.50
CA CYS A 40 4.08 25.67 7.52
C CYS A 40 4.94 24.93 6.48
N SER A 41 5.90 24.11 6.92
CA SER A 41 6.33 23.00 6.08
C SER A 41 5.11 22.09 5.93
N LYS A 42 4.48 22.08 4.75
CA LYS A 42 3.55 21.01 4.40
C LYS A 42 4.32 19.72 4.61
N LYS A 43 4.06 19.03 5.71
CA LYS A 43 4.26 17.59 5.74
C LYS A 43 3.30 17.13 4.66
N ASP A 44 3.84 16.72 3.52
CA ASP A 44 3.07 15.88 2.61
C ASP A 44 2.58 14.74 3.49
N LYS A 45 1.30 14.81 3.87
CA LYS A 45 0.58 13.66 4.37
C LYS A 45 0.45 12.79 3.13
N HIS A 46 1.53 12.11 2.75
CA HIS A 46 1.39 10.86 2.06
C HIS A 46 0.56 10.00 3.02
N GLU A 47 -0.75 9.96 2.76
CA GLU A 47 -1.61 8.94 3.34
C GLU A 47 -0.91 7.63 3.03
N ARG A 48 -0.36 7.00 4.07
CA ARG A 48 0.20 5.66 3.93
C ARG A 48 -0.96 4.77 3.50
N SER A 49 -0.72 3.93 2.49
CA SER A 49 -1.69 2.90 2.10
C SER A 49 -2.11 2.07 3.32
N LEU A 50 -3.34 1.57 3.30
CA LEU A 50 -3.83 0.60 4.30
C LEU A 50 -2.96 -0.66 4.36
N ASN A 51 -2.25 -0.94 3.26
CA ASN A 51 -1.39 -2.10 3.09
C ASN A 51 0.07 -1.86 3.55
N ASN A 52 0.41 -0.64 3.97
CA ASN A 52 1.73 -0.31 4.46
C ASN A 52 1.95 -0.84 5.88
N THR A 53 2.71 -1.92 6.00
CA THR A 53 3.12 -2.58 7.25
C THR A 53 4.18 -1.77 8.03
N GLY A 54 4.77 -0.75 7.41
CA GLY A 54 5.87 0.04 7.96
C GLY A 54 7.23 -0.62 7.86
N LEU A 55 7.32 -1.78 7.19
CA LEU A 55 8.54 -2.55 7.00
C LEU A 55 9.18 -2.24 5.66
N ASP A 56 10.49 -2.49 5.57
CA ASP A 56 11.23 -2.38 4.31
C ASP A 56 10.86 -3.56 3.40
N ILE A 57 10.12 -3.28 2.33
CA ILE A 57 9.67 -4.32 1.40
C ILE A 57 10.82 -5.05 0.73
N GLN A 58 11.95 -4.39 0.44
CA GLN A 58 13.09 -5.07 -0.17
C GLN A 58 13.65 -6.12 0.78
N LYS A 59 13.77 -5.77 2.06
CA LYS A 59 14.19 -6.71 3.09
C LYS A 59 13.20 -7.88 3.24
N LEU A 60 11.90 -7.60 3.24
CA LEU A 60 10.87 -8.67 3.27
C LEU A 60 11.04 -9.64 2.10
N ARG A 61 11.23 -9.12 0.88
CA ARG A 61 11.47 -9.92 -0.31
C ARG A 61 12.72 -10.80 -0.16
N GLU A 62 13.84 -10.24 0.27
CA GLU A 62 15.09 -10.98 0.47
C GLU A 62 14.96 -12.07 1.54
N ASP A 63 14.29 -11.75 2.64
CA ASP A 63 14.09 -12.66 3.76
C ASP A 63 13.23 -13.87 3.34
N VAL A 64 12.20 -13.66 2.51
CA VAL A 64 11.44 -14.77 1.92
C VAL A 64 12.25 -15.52 0.86
N LEU A 65 12.90 -14.82 -0.07
CA LEU A 65 13.64 -15.45 -1.17
C LEU A 65 14.76 -16.38 -0.68
N TYR A 66 15.54 -15.93 0.28
CA TYR A 66 16.75 -16.63 0.69
C TYR A 66 16.58 -17.46 1.96
N ARG A 67 15.58 -17.14 2.79
CA ARG A 67 15.36 -17.85 4.05
C ARG A 67 14.00 -18.52 4.11
N GLY A 68 13.06 -18.24 3.21
CA GLY A 68 11.67 -18.68 3.33
C GLY A 68 11.10 -18.27 4.67
N ASP A 69 11.31 -17.02 5.07
CA ASP A 69 10.89 -16.49 6.36
C ASP A 69 9.36 -16.28 6.39
N PHE A 70 8.68 -16.94 7.33
CA PHE A 70 7.22 -16.95 7.42
C PHE A 70 6.63 -15.61 7.83
N ASP A 71 7.28 -14.92 8.78
CA ASP A 71 6.80 -13.62 9.26
C ASP A 71 7.01 -12.57 8.17
N ALA A 72 8.16 -12.63 7.49
CA ALA A 72 8.42 -11.77 6.35
C ALA A 72 7.40 -11.99 5.22
N TYR A 73 7.05 -13.26 4.92
CA TYR A 73 6.02 -13.58 3.94
C TYR A 73 4.65 -13.01 4.33
N THR A 74 4.27 -13.14 5.61
CA THR A 74 2.99 -12.64 6.10
C THR A 74 2.89 -11.12 5.92
N SER A 75 3.96 -10.37 6.22
CA SER A 75 4.02 -8.93 5.96
C SER A 75 4.03 -8.62 4.47
N LEU A 76 4.82 -9.35 3.68
CA LEU A 76 4.93 -9.15 2.24
C LEU A 76 3.60 -9.35 1.51
N ARG A 77 2.81 -10.35 1.93
CA ARG A 77 1.46 -10.61 1.39
C ARG A 77 0.54 -9.41 1.56
N ILE A 78 0.67 -8.66 2.65
CA ILE A 78 -0.13 -7.44 2.89
C ILE A 78 0.40 -6.31 1.99
N GLU A 79 1.71 -6.09 1.95
CA GLU A 79 2.31 -5.04 1.10
C GLU A 79 1.96 -5.24 -0.39
N CYS A 80 1.97 -6.48 -0.88
CA CYS A 80 1.73 -6.82 -2.28
C CYS A 80 0.35 -6.41 -2.82
N PHE A 81 -0.63 -6.06 -1.98
CA PHE A 81 -1.91 -5.51 -2.44
C PHE A 81 -1.76 -4.15 -3.13
N ASP A 82 -0.67 -3.41 -2.90
CA ASP A 82 -0.36 -2.15 -3.60
C ASP A 82 0.51 -2.35 -4.85
N TYR A 83 0.85 -3.60 -5.19
CA TYR A 83 1.75 -3.95 -6.30
C TYR A 83 0.98 -4.58 -7.47
N PRO A 84 1.60 -4.67 -8.65
CA PRO A 84 0.97 -5.34 -9.80
C PRO A 84 0.53 -6.77 -9.48
N PRO A 85 -0.55 -7.26 -10.11
CA PRO A 85 -0.98 -8.64 -10.00
C PRO A 85 0.16 -9.64 -10.18
N GLY A 86 0.21 -10.65 -9.31
CA GLY A 86 1.22 -11.71 -9.39
C GLY A 86 2.55 -11.42 -8.70
N GLU A 87 2.75 -10.23 -8.12
CA GLU A 87 3.98 -9.89 -7.37
C GLU A 87 4.29 -10.92 -6.27
N LEU A 88 3.27 -11.47 -5.62
CA LEU A 88 3.42 -12.45 -4.54
C LEU A 88 3.82 -13.86 -5.03
N LEU A 89 3.57 -14.19 -6.30
CA LEU A 89 3.70 -15.55 -6.86
C LEU A 89 5.05 -16.23 -6.57
N PRO A 90 6.22 -15.64 -6.87
CA PRO A 90 7.50 -16.32 -6.62
C PRO A 90 7.73 -16.61 -5.14
N TYR A 91 7.25 -15.73 -4.26
CA TYR A 91 7.38 -15.89 -2.81
C TYR A 91 6.47 -17.02 -2.31
N ALA A 92 5.23 -17.09 -2.80
CA ALA A 92 4.29 -18.16 -2.43
C ALA A 92 4.81 -19.54 -2.86
N ILE A 93 5.43 -19.63 -4.04
CA ILE A 93 6.09 -20.87 -4.53
C ILE A 93 7.22 -21.31 -3.59
N ILE A 94 8.06 -20.38 -3.12
CA ILE A 94 9.16 -20.70 -2.19
C ILE A 94 8.60 -21.21 -0.86
N MET A 95 7.54 -20.56 -0.36
CA MET A 95 6.91 -20.96 0.89
C MET A 95 6.21 -22.32 0.78
N GLU A 96 5.51 -22.61 -0.33
CA GLU A 96 4.89 -23.92 -0.55
C GLU A 96 5.94 -25.03 -0.60
N ASN A 97 7.05 -24.82 -1.32
CA ASN A 97 8.13 -25.80 -1.39
C ASN A 97 8.79 -26.07 -0.03
N LYS A 98 8.92 -25.03 0.81
CA LYS A 98 9.59 -25.15 2.12
C LYS A 98 8.69 -25.75 3.20
N TYR A 99 7.43 -25.34 3.25
CA TYR A 99 6.52 -25.67 4.35
C TYR A 99 5.45 -26.69 3.98
N ASN A 100 5.20 -26.91 2.69
CA ASN A 100 4.14 -27.79 2.18
C ASN A 100 2.79 -27.50 2.87
N ASP A 101 2.42 -26.22 2.95
CA ASP A 101 1.17 -25.75 3.56
C ASP A 101 0.12 -25.40 2.49
N SER A 102 -1.16 -25.69 2.78
CA SER A 102 -2.27 -25.39 1.87
C SER A 102 -2.52 -23.91 1.63
N SER A 103 -2.21 -23.06 2.60
CA SER A 103 -2.38 -21.61 2.46
C SER A 103 -1.51 -21.06 1.33
N PHE A 104 -0.26 -21.54 1.22
CA PHE A 104 0.62 -21.16 0.11
C PHE A 104 0.15 -21.72 -1.24
N CYS A 105 -0.44 -22.92 -1.26
CA CYS A 105 -1.08 -23.44 -2.48
C CYS A 105 -2.21 -22.50 -2.95
N MET A 106 -3.04 -22.02 -2.01
CA MET A 106 -4.10 -21.06 -2.33
C MET A 106 -3.52 -19.72 -2.82
N ASP A 107 -2.49 -19.19 -2.15
CA ASP A 107 -1.84 -17.93 -2.53
C ASP A 107 -1.21 -18.03 -3.94
N ILE A 108 -0.66 -19.19 -4.34
CA ILE A 108 -0.17 -19.44 -5.70
C ILE A 108 -1.32 -19.37 -6.72
N TYR A 109 -2.42 -20.08 -6.46
CA TYR A 109 -3.58 -20.05 -7.35
C TYR A 109 -4.12 -18.62 -7.50
N GLN A 110 -4.33 -17.91 -6.39
CA GLN A 110 -4.86 -16.54 -6.39
C GLN A 110 -3.92 -15.55 -7.09
N SER A 111 -2.61 -15.72 -6.95
CA SER A 111 -1.65 -14.89 -7.67
C SER A 111 -1.75 -15.08 -9.18
N ILE A 112 -1.93 -16.33 -9.65
CA ILE A 112 -2.14 -16.62 -11.08
C ILE A 112 -3.51 -16.12 -11.55
N GLU A 113 -4.56 -16.32 -10.77
CA GLU A 113 -5.91 -15.79 -11.01
C GLU A 113 -5.89 -14.27 -11.21
N GLN A 114 -5.19 -13.53 -10.34
CA GLN A 114 -5.07 -12.08 -10.45
C GLN A 114 -4.32 -11.64 -11.72
N ILE A 115 -3.27 -12.36 -12.14
CA ILE A 115 -2.54 -12.05 -13.39
C ILE A 115 -3.47 -12.18 -14.59
N TYR A 116 -4.32 -13.20 -14.61
CA TYR A 116 -5.16 -13.55 -15.76
C TYR A 116 -6.63 -13.18 -15.59
N TYR A 117 -6.94 -12.27 -14.66
CA TYR A 117 -8.32 -11.90 -14.35
C TYR A 117 -9.05 -11.28 -15.56
N ASP A 118 -10.36 -11.52 -15.65
CA ASP A 118 -11.27 -10.97 -16.66
C ASP A 118 -10.79 -11.21 -18.11
N VAL A 119 -10.50 -10.12 -18.85
CA VAL A 119 -10.13 -10.14 -20.27
C VAL A 119 -8.81 -10.85 -20.56
N HIS A 120 -8.03 -11.18 -19.51
CA HIS A 120 -6.73 -11.82 -19.66
C HIS A 120 -6.76 -13.35 -19.61
N SER A 121 -7.89 -13.95 -19.25
CA SER A 121 -8.02 -15.40 -19.05
C SER A 121 -7.76 -16.23 -20.32
N ASP A 122 -7.93 -15.64 -21.51
CA ASP A 122 -7.59 -16.28 -22.79
C ASP A 122 -6.09 -16.42 -23.04
N TYR A 123 -5.25 -15.60 -22.38
CA TYR A 123 -3.81 -15.57 -22.63
C TYR A 123 -3.01 -16.56 -21.77
N ILE A 124 -3.61 -17.16 -20.74
CA ILE A 124 -2.93 -18.14 -19.90
C ILE A 124 -2.50 -19.34 -20.75
N ASP A 125 -1.25 -19.77 -20.63
CA ASP A 125 -0.76 -20.98 -21.26
C ASP A 125 -1.15 -22.25 -20.46
N GLU A 126 -1.02 -23.41 -21.10
CA GLU A 126 -1.48 -24.67 -20.51
C GLU A 126 -0.68 -25.07 -19.25
N GLN A 127 0.62 -24.74 -19.21
CA GLN A 127 1.48 -25.07 -18.08
C GLN A 127 1.17 -24.18 -16.87
N THR A 128 0.96 -22.89 -17.12
CA THR A 128 0.58 -21.94 -16.06
C THR A 128 -0.82 -22.27 -15.51
N ALA A 129 -1.78 -22.61 -16.39
CA ALA A 129 -3.11 -23.06 -15.96
C ALA A 129 -3.03 -24.37 -15.15
N LYS A 130 -2.17 -25.30 -15.57
CA LYS A 130 -1.92 -26.55 -14.84
C LYS A 130 -1.38 -26.28 -13.44
N MET A 131 -0.40 -25.39 -13.31
CA MET A 131 0.14 -24.98 -12.01
C MET A 131 -0.94 -24.40 -11.10
N ALA A 132 -1.80 -23.53 -11.62
CA ALA A 132 -2.90 -22.95 -10.86
C ALA A 132 -3.88 -24.02 -10.36
N ILE A 133 -4.38 -24.87 -11.25
CA ILE A 133 -5.36 -25.91 -10.90
C ILE A 133 -4.77 -26.96 -9.95
N GLU A 134 -3.53 -27.40 -10.13
CA GLU A 134 -2.90 -28.37 -9.22
C GLU A 134 -2.74 -27.79 -7.81
N ASN A 135 -2.41 -26.50 -7.68
CA ASN A 135 -2.34 -25.84 -6.38
C ASN A 135 -3.72 -25.62 -5.76
N LEU A 136 -4.73 -25.29 -6.56
CA LEU A 136 -6.12 -25.22 -6.12
C LEU A 136 -6.62 -26.58 -5.59
N GLU A 137 -6.33 -27.66 -6.30
CA GLU A 137 -6.62 -29.03 -5.86
C GLU A 137 -5.90 -29.41 -4.57
N LYS A 138 -4.62 -29.04 -4.42
CA LYS A 138 -3.85 -29.24 -3.18
C LYS A 138 -4.48 -28.50 -2.00
N ALA A 139 -4.86 -27.24 -2.18
CA ALA A 139 -5.49 -26.42 -1.15
C ALA A 139 -6.85 -27.02 -0.73
N ALA A 140 -7.69 -27.42 -1.69
CA ALA A 140 -8.98 -28.02 -1.42
C ALA A 140 -8.87 -29.38 -0.70
N LYS A 141 -7.91 -30.23 -1.09
CA LYS A 141 -7.64 -31.51 -0.40
C LYS A 141 -7.29 -31.34 1.08
N LYS A 142 -6.74 -30.18 1.46
CA LYS A 142 -6.41 -29.82 2.85
C LYS A 142 -7.53 -29.02 3.54
N GLY A 143 -8.68 -28.83 2.90
CA GLY A 143 -9.87 -28.25 3.54
C GLY A 143 -9.98 -26.73 3.45
N ILE A 144 -9.29 -26.07 2.50
CA ILE A 144 -9.48 -24.63 2.28
C ILE A 144 -10.83 -24.42 1.57
N ASP A 145 -11.81 -23.84 2.28
CA ASP A 145 -13.19 -23.66 1.79
C ASP A 145 -13.26 -22.87 0.48
N GLY A 146 -12.47 -21.81 0.34
CA GLY A 146 -12.40 -21.02 -0.90
C GLY A 146 -11.96 -21.87 -2.10
N ALA A 147 -10.95 -22.72 -1.90
CA ALA A 147 -10.46 -23.63 -2.94
C ALA A 147 -11.51 -24.70 -3.31
N ILE A 148 -12.20 -25.24 -2.31
CA ILE A 148 -13.30 -26.21 -2.52
C ILE A 148 -14.42 -25.54 -3.35
N SER A 149 -14.79 -24.31 -2.99
CA SER A 149 -15.82 -23.55 -3.69
C SER A 149 -15.46 -23.32 -5.16
N GLN A 150 -14.23 -22.87 -5.43
CA GLN A 150 -13.75 -22.63 -6.81
C GLN A 150 -13.68 -23.93 -7.63
N LEU A 151 -13.20 -25.03 -7.06
CA LEU A 151 -13.19 -26.33 -7.76
C LEU A 151 -14.58 -26.84 -8.09
N ASN A 152 -15.58 -26.56 -7.25
CA ASN A 152 -16.95 -27.02 -7.49
C ASN A 152 -17.61 -26.34 -8.70
N SER A 153 -17.07 -25.23 -9.18
CA SER A 153 -17.54 -24.59 -10.42
C SER A 153 -16.99 -25.25 -11.68
N ILE A 154 -15.95 -26.08 -11.55
CA ILE A 154 -15.50 -26.92 -12.66
C ILE A 154 -16.53 -28.05 -12.87
N PRO A 155 -17.03 -28.27 -14.11
CA PRO A 155 -18.00 -29.31 -14.40
C PRO A 155 -17.55 -30.70 -13.92
N LYS A 156 -18.45 -31.49 -13.32
CA LYS A 156 -18.12 -32.84 -12.80
C LYS A 156 -17.60 -33.79 -13.88
N ASN A 157 -17.98 -33.61 -15.15
CA ASN A 157 -17.46 -34.36 -16.29
C ASN A 157 -16.29 -33.61 -16.96
N ASN A 158 -15.23 -33.34 -16.20
CA ASN A 158 -14.08 -32.53 -16.65
C ASN A 158 -12.91 -33.34 -17.23
N LYS A 159 -13.06 -34.65 -17.45
CA LYS A 159 -11.95 -35.51 -17.91
C LYS A 159 -11.34 -35.07 -19.24
N ASN A 160 -12.14 -34.42 -20.08
CA ASN A 160 -11.72 -33.94 -21.40
C ASN A 160 -11.36 -32.46 -21.42
N LEU A 161 -11.52 -31.75 -20.29
CA LEU A 161 -11.15 -30.34 -20.21
C LEU A 161 -9.64 -30.19 -20.07
N THR A 162 -9.09 -29.27 -20.85
CA THR A 162 -7.75 -28.71 -20.66
C THR A 162 -7.65 -28.00 -19.31
N TYR A 163 -6.44 -27.77 -18.83
CA TYR A 163 -6.23 -26.97 -17.64
C TYR A 163 -6.63 -25.51 -17.85
N LYS A 164 -6.48 -24.96 -19.07
CA LYS A 164 -7.00 -23.62 -19.40
C LYS A 164 -8.51 -23.53 -19.20
N GLU A 165 -9.27 -24.50 -19.71
CA GLU A 165 -10.73 -24.53 -19.54
C GLU A 165 -11.11 -24.68 -18.06
N LYS A 166 -10.43 -25.58 -17.33
CA LYS A 166 -10.65 -25.73 -15.89
C LYS A 166 -10.37 -24.44 -15.12
N PHE A 167 -9.29 -23.74 -15.47
CA PHE A 167 -8.92 -22.48 -14.84
C PHE A 167 -10.00 -21.41 -15.06
N LYS A 168 -10.51 -21.27 -16.29
CA LYS A 168 -11.62 -20.35 -16.58
C LYS A 168 -12.87 -20.67 -15.75
N TYR A 169 -13.28 -21.92 -15.67
CA TYR A 169 -14.41 -22.33 -14.83
C TYR A 169 -14.20 -22.01 -13.34
N ALA A 170 -12.98 -22.16 -12.84
CA ALA A 170 -12.66 -21.89 -11.44
C ALA A 170 -12.71 -20.39 -11.10
N MET A 171 -12.46 -19.52 -12.09
CA MET A 171 -12.50 -18.06 -11.94
C MET A 171 -13.91 -17.44 -12.00
N GLU A 172 -14.88 -18.10 -12.62
CA GLU A 172 -16.22 -17.56 -12.90
C GLU A 172 -17.16 -17.46 -11.67
N ASN A 173 -16.63 -17.50 -10.44
CA ASN A 173 -17.37 -17.38 -9.17
C ASN A 173 -17.19 -16.04 -8.47
#